data_AF-A0A7L0HG58-F1
#
_entry.id   AF-A0A7L0HG58-F1
#
_cell.length_a   1.000
_cell.length_b   1.000
_cell.length_c   1.000
_cell.angle_alpha   90.00
_cell.angle_beta   90.00
_cell.angle_gamma   90.00
#
_symmetry.space_group_name_H-M   'P 1'
#
loop_
_entity.id
_entity.type
_entity.pdbx_description
1 polymer ?
#
loop_
_entity_poly.entity_id
_entity_poly.type
_entity_poly.pdbx_seq_one_letter_code
_entity_poly.pdbx_strand_id
1 'polypeptide(L)'
;LVFTEEDKYGLYSNLFFKYFLAEGVVCGHDLFVASAKEHPDNILKELPAPLLDDTYRSELGEEATAVKSEEFQDSMKIAWRYQNLPKMEASPTSTKFGHYYDVSKTISPELFQSIKWHSFYLPEELSSQPKMKTCNMNSAYARLLQSIQRIIYQEGFDGSDPQKKQKNILRIGIQSLGSMLWGDDICSSDTPEDIHSLTKFLYVLRGLLRKSLSACIITVPTHLIQNKAIMERVTNLSDTVVGLESFIGSERETNPLYKDYHGLVHVHQIPRLNSLICDVSDTKDLAFRLKRKLFTIE
;
A
#
# COMPACT_ATOMS: atom_id res chain seq x y z
N LEU A 1 -4.61 4.54 8.83
CA LEU A 1 -5.38 3.66 7.93
C LEU A 1 -5.30 4.23 6.52
N VAL A 2 -4.62 3.51 5.63
CA VAL A 2 -4.54 3.82 4.20
C VAL A 2 -5.59 2.99 3.48
N PHE A 3 -6.50 3.66 2.79
CA PHE A 3 -7.55 3.06 2.00
C PHE A 3 -7.20 3.19 0.52
N THR A 4 -7.11 2.05 -0.17
CA THR A 4 -6.77 1.96 -1.58
C THR A 4 -7.99 1.48 -2.36
N GLU A 5 -8.47 2.28 -3.28
CA GLU A 5 -9.50 1.85 -4.22
C GLU A 5 -8.87 1.01 -5.32
N GLU A 6 -9.39 -0.21 -5.52
CA GLU A 6 -8.83 -1.14 -6.48
C GLU A 6 -9.12 -0.73 -7.92
N ASP A 7 -8.11 -0.87 -8.77
CA ASP A 7 -8.31 -0.83 -10.21
C ASP A 7 -9.21 -1.98 -10.66
N LYS A 8 -9.82 -1.85 -11.84
CA LYS A 8 -10.84 -2.78 -12.38
C LYS A 8 -10.41 -4.26 -12.35
N TYR A 9 -9.12 -4.55 -12.51
CA TYR A 9 -8.59 -5.92 -12.51
C TYR A 9 -7.81 -6.25 -11.23
N GLY A 10 -7.68 -5.30 -10.31
CA GLY A 10 -6.91 -5.40 -9.07
C GLY A 10 -5.43 -5.67 -9.28
N LEU A 11 -4.85 -5.35 -10.43
CA LEU A 11 -3.44 -5.67 -10.71
C LEU A 11 -2.51 -4.74 -9.94
N TYR A 12 -2.79 -3.43 -10.02
CA TYR A 12 -1.93 -2.41 -9.43
C TYR A 12 -2.23 -2.19 -7.96
N SER A 13 -3.48 -2.35 -7.53
CA SER A 13 -3.84 -2.35 -6.11
C SER A 13 -3.16 -3.48 -5.35
N ASN A 14 -3.10 -4.69 -5.93
CA ASN A 14 -2.36 -5.81 -5.36
C ASN A 14 -0.86 -5.53 -5.33
N LEU A 15 -0.32 -4.83 -6.33
CA LEU A 15 1.08 -4.42 -6.32
C LEU A 15 1.37 -3.43 -5.18
N PHE A 16 0.53 -2.40 -4.98
CA PHE A 16 0.64 -1.45 -3.85
C PHE A 16 0.58 -2.16 -2.50
N PHE A 17 -0.36 -3.10 -2.38
CA PHE A 17 -0.50 -3.95 -1.21
C PHE A 17 0.78 -4.73 -0.92
N LYS A 18 1.37 -5.37 -1.94
CA LYS A 18 2.63 -6.11 -1.82
C LYS A 18 3.81 -5.19 -1.48
N TYR A 19 3.90 -3.99 -2.05
CA TYR A 19 4.92 -2.99 -1.68
C TYR A 19 4.86 -2.63 -0.19
N PHE A 20 3.66 -2.39 0.34
CA PHE A 20 3.47 -2.07 1.76
C PHE A 20 3.96 -3.19 2.69
N LEU A 21 3.71 -4.44 2.31
CA LEU A 21 4.15 -5.62 3.04
C LEU A 21 5.66 -5.86 2.90
N ALA A 22 6.20 -5.74 1.69
CA ALA A 22 7.62 -5.89 1.38
C ALA A 22 8.48 -4.91 2.20
N GLU A 23 8.04 -3.65 2.31
CA GLU A 23 8.69 -2.64 3.16
C GLU A 23 8.62 -3.01 4.65
N GLY A 24 7.57 -3.71 5.06
CA GLY A 24 7.53 -4.31 6.39
C GLY A 24 8.62 -5.35 6.60
N VAL A 25 8.78 -6.29 5.66
CA VAL A 25 9.81 -7.33 5.72
C VAL A 25 11.21 -6.72 5.79
N VAL A 26 11.53 -5.80 4.88
CA VAL A 26 12.88 -5.21 4.78
C VAL A 26 13.22 -4.38 6.02
N CYS A 27 12.24 -3.70 6.61
CA CYS A 27 12.44 -2.93 7.85
C CYS A 27 12.41 -3.78 9.13
N GLY A 28 12.12 -5.09 9.06
CA GLY A 28 11.98 -5.93 10.24
C GLY A 28 10.68 -5.71 11.03
N HIS A 29 9.65 -5.15 10.40
CA HIS A 29 8.34 -4.96 11.01
C HIS A 29 7.54 -6.26 11.02
N ASP A 30 6.74 -6.45 12.07
CA ASP A 30 5.84 -7.59 12.14
C ASP A 30 4.65 -7.37 11.20
N LEU A 31 4.16 -8.46 10.60
CA LEU A 31 3.10 -8.39 9.60
C LEU A 31 1.82 -9.07 10.09
N PHE A 32 0.68 -8.52 9.68
CA PHE A 32 -0.61 -9.22 9.72
C PHE A 32 -1.23 -9.11 8.34
N VAL A 33 -1.46 -10.25 7.69
CA VAL A 33 -1.99 -10.32 6.32
C VAL A 33 -3.33 -11.04 6.34
N ALA A 34 -4.38 -10.34 5.94
CA ALA A 34 -5.73 -10.84 5.89
C ALA A 34 -6.27 -10.84 4.46
N SER A 35 -6.87 -11.95 4.06
CA SER A 35 -7.46 -12.12 2.74
C SER A 35 -8.63 -13.10 2.79
N ALA A 36 -9.59 -12.90 1.89
CA ALA A 36 -10.69 -13.84 1.63
C ALA A 36 -10.60 -14.49 0.23
N LYS A 37 -9.64 -14.06 -0.60
CA LYS A 37 -9.49 -14.51 -2.00
C LYS A 37 -8.33 -15.49 -2.15
N GLU A 38 -7.14 -15.06 -1.73
CA GLU A 38 -5.89 -15.79 -1.83
C GLU A 38 -5.35 -16.09 -0.43
N HIS A 39 -4.75 -17.26 -0.23
CA HIS A 39 -4.12 -17.59 1.04
C HIS A 39 -2.94 -16.63 1.32
N PRO A 40 -2.83 -16.03 2.53
CA PRO A 40 -1.77 -15.07 2.85
C PRO A 40 -0.35 -15.53 2.54
N ASP A 41 -0.04 -16.81 2.71
CA ASP A 41 1.28 -17.38 2.38
C ASP A 41 1.67 -17.20 0.90
N ASN A 42 0.70 -17.28 0.00
CA ASN A 42 0.96 -17.11 -1.43
C ASN A 42 1.25 -15.63 -1.74
N ILE A 43 0.50 -14.72 -1.13
CA ILE A 43 0.77 -13.28 -1.20
C ILE A 43 2.18 -12.96 -0.70
N LEU A 44 2.59 -13.56 0.43
CA LEU A 44 3.91 -13.36 1.02
C LEU A 44 5.06 -13.92 0.14
N LYS A 45 4.83 -15.04 -0.55
CA LYS A 45 5.82 -15.62 -1.49
C LYS A 45 6.05 -14.74 -2.73
N GLU A 46 5.08 -13.91 -3.08
CA GLU A 46 5.11 -13.04 -4.26
C GLU A 46 5.51 -11.59 -3.95
N LEU A 47 6.01 -11.29 -2.74
CA LEU A 47 6.47 -9.93 -2.42
C LEU A 47 7.68 -9.54 -3.27
N PRO A 48 7.73 -8.32 -3.83
CA PRO A 48 8.82 -7.89 -4.70
C PRO A 48 10.14 -7.73 -3.92
N ALA A 49 11.26 -8.08 -4.54
CA ALA A 49 12.58 -8.03 -3.91
C ALA A 49 13.13 -6.60 -3.84
N PRO A 50 13.78 -6.18 -2.73
CA PRO A 50 14.41 -4.88 -2.67
C PRO A 50 15.58 -4.78 -3.67
N LEU A 51 15.72 -3.62 -4.32
CA LEU A 51 16.88 -3.27 -5.12
C LEU A 51 18.01 -2.84 -4.18
N LEU A 52 19.13 -3.55 -4.23
CA LEU A 52 20.35 -3.17 -3.51
C LEU A 52 21.03 -1.99 -4.24
N ASP A 53 21.56 -1.05 -3.46
CA ASP A 53 21.92 0.30 -3.92
C ASP A 53 22.97 0.37 -5.05
N ASP A 54 23.78 -0.68 -5.22
CA ASP A 54 24.83 -0.75 -6.25
C ASP A 54 24.24 -0.95 -7.66
N THR A 55 23.07 -1.59 -7.78
CA THR A 55 22.41 -1.84 -9.07
C THR A 55 21.59 -0.63 -9.59
N TYR A 56 21.01 0.16 -8.69
CA TYR A 56 20.13 1.28 -9.05
C TYR A 56 20.87 2.45 -9.74
N ARG A 57 22.11 2.74 -9.33
CA ARG A 57 22.94 3.78 -9.97
C ARG A 57 23.35 3.43 -11.40
N SER A 58 23.51 2.15 -11.72
CA SER A 58 23.84 1.71 -13.07
C SER A 58 22.66 1.86 -14.01
N GLU A 59 21.45 1.52 -13.55
CA GLU A 59 20.25 1.46 -14.41
C GLU A 59 19.63 2.86 -14.67
N LEU A 60 19.68 3.79 -13.72
CA LEU A 60 19.29 5.19 -13.96
C LEU A 60 20.28 5.96 -14.85
N GLY A 61 21.56 5.59 -14.79
CA GLY A 61 22.60 6.20 -15.64
C GLY A 61 22.38 5.92 -17.13
N GLU A 62 21.75 4.79 -17.46
CA GLU A 62 21.41 4.42 -18.85
C GLU A 62 20.24 5.24 -19.42
N GLU A 63 19.25 5.63 -18.60
CA GLU A 63 18.12 6.46 -19.08
C GLU A 63 18.54 7.92 -19.36
N ALA A 64 19.53 8.46 -18.64
CA ALA A 64 20.04 9.82 -18.88
C ALA A 64 21.04 9.91 -20.05
N THR A 65 21.58 8.78 -20.52
CA THR A 65 22.65 8.75 -21.53
C THR A 65 22.18 8.34 -22.93
N ALA A 66 20.95 7.83 -23.08
CA ALA A 66 20.42 7.35 -24.36
C ALA A 66 20.04 8.44 -25.39
N VAL A 67 20.36 9.72 -25.17
CA VAL A 67 20.11 10.82 -26.13
C VAL A 67 21.39 11.54 -26.59
N LYS A 68 22.59 11.00 -26.36
CA LYS A 68 23.82 11.61 -26.92
C LYS A 68 24.80 10.62 -27.52
N SER A 69 24.59 10.37 -28.81
CA SER A 69 25.58 9.93 -29.80
C SER A 69 25.15 10.66 -31.09
N GLU A 70 25.88 11.57 -31.71
CA GLU A 70 27.30 11.81 -31.89
C GLU A 70 27.54 13.32 -32.17
N GLU A 71 28.81 13.73 -32.22
CA GLU A 71 29.31 15.07 -32.63
C GLU A 71 29.14 16.22 -31.63
N PHE A 72 30.23 16.53 -30.91
CA PHE A 72 30.95 17.81 -30.95
C PHE A 72 31.98 17.81 -29.81
N GLN A 73 33.20 17.36 -30.14
CA GLN A 73 34.39 17.82 -29.43
C GLN A 73 34.62 19.29 -29.80
N ASP A 74 33.93 20.20 -29.12
CA ASP A 74 34.50 21.53 -28.90
C ASP A 74 33.91 22.15 -27.63
N SER A 75 34.68 22.09 -26.55
CA SER A 75 34.29 22.67 -25.27
C SER A 75 34.27 24.20 -25.38
N MET A 76 33.09 24.81 -25.52
CA MET A 76 32.90 26.25 -25.29
C MET A 76 33.26 26.60 -23.84
N LYS A 77 34.51 27.03 -23.64
CA LYS A 77 35.05 27.50 -22.35
C LYS A 77 34.63 28.95 -22.08
N ILE A 78 33.40 29.17 -21.65
CA ILE A 78 32.95 30.53 -21.25
C ILE A 78 33.21 30.80 -19.75
N ALA A 79 33.41 29.77 -18.92
CA ALA A 79 33.47 29.96 -17.46
C ALA A 79 34.56 29.11 -16.78
N TRP A 80 35.83 29.32 -17.15
CA TRP A 80 37.00 28.71 -16.48
C TRP A 80 36.99 28.97 -14.96
N ARG A 81 36.52 30.13 -14.50
CA ARG A 81 36.55 30.49 -13.07
C ARG A 81 35.80 29.55 -12.11
N TYR A 82 34.87 28.73 -12.61
CA TYR A 82 34.12 27.78 -11.77
C TYR A 82 34.72 26.37 -11.76
N GLN A 83 35.76 26.10 -12.56
CA GLN A 83 36.37 24.78 -12.68
C GLN A 83 37.11 24.34 -11.41
N ASN A 84 37.57 25.29 -10.60
CA ASN A 84 38.34 25.06 -9.37
C ASN A 84 37.57 25.40 -8.09
N LEU A 85 36.24 25.57 -8.15
CA LEU A 85 35.47 25.64 -6.92
C LEU A 85 35.54 24.28 -6.21
N PRO A 86 35.76 24.25 -4.89
CA PRO A 86 35.63 23.02 -4.12
C PRO A 86 34.24 22.47 -4.43
N LYS A 87 34.17 21.26 -5.01
CA LYS A 87 32.91 20.54 -5.08
C LYS A 87 32.49 20.33 -3.63
N MET A 88 31.53 21.13 -3.17
CA MET A 88 30.95 20.97 -1.86
C MET A 88 30.31 19.59 -1.88
N GLU A 89 31.01 18.60 -1.32
CA GLU A 89 30.41 17.33 -0.94
C GLU A 89 29.44 17.65 0.20
N ALA A 90 28.29 18.23 -0.16
CA ALA A 90 27.07 17.94 0.54
C ALA A 90 26.85 16.45 0.31
N SER A 91 27.47 15.63 1.14
CA SER A 91 26.94 14.32 1.46
C SER A 91 25.85 14.63 2.48
N PRO A 92 24.59 14.87 2.07
CA PRO A 92 23.54 14.63 3.03
C PRO A 92 23.75 13.15 3.39
N THR A 93 23.88 12.84 4.66
CA THR A 93 23.40 11.55 5.14
C THR A 93 21.93 11.49 4.75
N SER A 94 21.64 11.16 3.49
CA SER A 94 20.29 10.94 3.02
C SER A 94 19.91 9.64 3.70
N THR A 95 19.24 9.76 4.84
CA THR A 95 18.39 8.68 5.32
C THR A 95 17.39 8.45 4.20
N LYS A 96 17.72 7.55 3.25
CA LYS A 96 16.81 7.19 2.17
C LYS A 96 15.53 6.70 2.83
N PHE A 97 14.44 7.40 2.57
CA PHE A 97 13.15 7.00 3.09
C PHE A 97 12.61 5.87 2.19
N GLY A 98 12.62 4.66 2.73
CA GLY A 98 12.17 3.46 2.04
C GLY A 98 13.18 2.87 1.05
N HIS A 99 12.78 1.74 0.46
CA HIS A 99 13.57 0.99 -0.49
C HIS A 99 12.89 0.97 -1.87
N TYR A 100 13.68 0.84 -2.93
CA TYR A 100 13.15 0.51 -4.25
C TYR A 100 13.01 -1.00 -4.37
N TYR A 101 12.10 -1.48 -5.22
CA TYR A 101 11.90 -2.92 -5.42
C TYR A 101 11.89 -3.29 -6.90
N ASP A 102 12.38 -4.49 -7.19
CA ASP A 102 12.33 -5.17 -8.47
C ASP A 102 11.09 -6.07 -8.50
N VAL A 103 10.05 -5.67 -9.25
CA VAL A 103 8.79 -6.44 -9.37
C VAL A 103 8.99 -7.77 -10.09
N SER A 104 10.10 -7.96 -10.82
CA SER A 104 10.41 -9.23 -11.52
C SER A 104 11.01 -10.31 -10.62
N LYS A 105 11.37 -9.97 -9.38
CA LYS A 105 11.99 -10.89 -8.42
C LYS A 105 11.20 -10.92 -7.12
N THR A 106 11.25 -12.05 -6.43
CA THR A 106 10.63 -12.22 -5.13
C THR A 106 11.63 -12.07 -3.99
N ILE A 107 11.17 -11.61 -2.83
CA ILE A 107 11.99 -11.51 -1.61
C ILE A 107 12.61 -12.87 -1.25
N SER A 108 13.88 -12.84 -0.83
CA SER A 108 14.57 -14.06 -0.42
C SER A 108 14.02 -14.61 0.90
N PRO A 109 13.93 -15.94 1.07
CA PRO A 109 13.40 -16.54 2.29
C PRO A 109 14.19 -16.17 3.56
N GLU A 110 15.46 -15.75 3.46
CA GLU A 110 16.25 -15.37 4.63
C GLU A 110 15.67 -14.13 5.33
N LEU A 111 15.14 -13.17 4.58
CA LEU A 111 14.55 -11.94 5.14
C LEU A 111 13.27 -12.22 5.93
N PHE A 112 12.57 -13.31 5.62
CA PHE A 112 11.40 -13.74 6.38
C PHE A 112 11.76 -14.39 7.73
N GLN A 113 12.97 -14.91 7.90
CA GLN A 113 13.39 -15.55 9.15
C GLN A 113 13.52 -14.55 10.30
N SER A 114 13.79 -13.28 9.98
CA SER A 114 13.93 -12.20 10.94
C SER A 114 12.62 -11.55 11.39
N ILE A 115 11.49 -11.86 10.74
CA ILE A 115 10.21 -11.22 11.03
C ILE A 115 9.17 -12.21 11.54
N LYS A 116 8.28 -11.72 12.40
CA LYS A 116 7.07 -12.44 12.75
C LYS A 116 5.93 -11.98 11.87
N TRP A 117 5.15 -12.92 11.37
CA TRP A 117 3.96 -12.60 10.60
C TRP A 117 2.78 -13.46 11.04
N HIS A 118 1.59 -12.92 10.80
CA HIS A 118 0.31 -13.50 11.17
C HIS A 118 -0.58 -13.54 9.94
N SER A 119 -1.21 -14.68 9.67
CA SER A 119 -2.24 -14.81 8.63
C SER A 119 -3.64 -14.75 9.22
N PHE A 120 -4.56 -14.25 8.40
CA PHE A 120 -5.98 -14.47 8.55
C PHE A 120 -6.55 -14.84 7.18
N TYR A 121 -6.97 -16.09 7.01
CA TYR A 121 -7.61 -16.55 5.79
C TYR A 121 -9.07 -16.88 6.08
N LEU A 122 -9.98 -16.05 5.57
CA LEU A 122 -11.39 -16.14 5.95
C LEU A 122 -12.03 -17.52 5.72
N PRO A 123 -11.79 -18.22 4.59
CA PRO A 123 -12.37 -19.55 4.36
C PRO A 123 -12.01 -20.58 5.44
N GLU A 124 -10.80 -20.53 6.00
CA GLU A 124 -10.40 -21.41 7.09
C GLU A 124 -11.09 -21.03 8.41
N GLU A 125 -11.25 -19.74 8.67
CA GLU A 125 -11.87 -19.22 9.89
C GLU A 125 -13.37 -19.48 9.97
N LEU A 126 -14.06 -19.56 8.82
CA LEU A 126 -15.48 -19.91 8.73
C LEU A 126 -15.78 -21.36 9.12
N SER A 127 -14.80 -22.27 8.99
CA SER A 127 -14.95 -23.66 9.42
C SER A 127 -15.02 -23.82 10.95
N SER A 128 -14.57 -22.80 11.69
CA SER A 128 -14.62 -22.78 13.15
C SER A 128 -15.97 -22.26 13.67
N GLN A 129 -16.53 -22.95 14.67
CA GLN A 129 -17.80 -22.55 15.29
C GLN A 129 -17.69 -21.12 15.86
N PRO A 130 -18.69 -20.26 15.62
CA PRO A 130 -18.68 -18.89 16.15
C PRO A 130 -18.73 -18.94 17.68
N LYS A 131 -17.65 -18.52 18.34
CA LYS A 131 -17.54 -18.56 19.81
C LYS A 131 -18.39 -17.50 20.51
N MET A 132 -18.78 -16.42 19.82
CA MET A 132 -19.64 -15.34 20.36
C MET A 132 -20.35 -14.58 19.22
N LYS A 133 -21.64 -14.24 19.41
CA LYS A 133 -22.28 -13.13 18.69
C LYS A 133 -21.83 -11.82 19.33
N THR A 134 -20.65 -11.34 19.00
CA THR A 134 -20.25 -9.98 19.33
C THR A 134 -20.34 -9.13 18.07
N CYS A 135 -20.76 -7.87 18.27
CA CYS A 135 -21.02 -6.81 17.29
C CYS A 135 -22.15 -7.02 16.26
N ASN A 136 -22.95 -5.97 16.07
CA ASN A 136 -23.93 -5.83 14.98
C ASN A 136 -23.20 -5.59 13.65
N MET A 137 -22.29 -6.48 13.27
CA MET A 137 -21.64 -6.52 11.97
C MET A 137 -21.58 -7.97 11.48
N ASN A 138 -21.20 -8.18 10.23
CA ASN A 138 -21.11 -9.50 9.65
C ASN A 138 -20.05 -10.36 10.39
N SER A 139 -20.23 -11.68 10.32
CA SER A 139 -19.40 -12.60 11.12
C SER A 139 -17.92 -12.61 10.68
N ALA A 140 -17.64 -12.31 9.41
CA ALA A 140 -16.29 -12.26 8.87
C ALA A 140 -15.51 -11.08 9.46
N TYR A 141 -16.09 -9.87 9.42
CA TYR A 141 -15.50 -8.68 10.00
C TYR A 141 -15.32 -8.82 11.50
N ALA A 142 -16.31 -9.38 12.21
CA ALA A 142 -16.19 -9.63 13.65
C ALA A 142 -15.00 -10.53 14.00
N ARG A 143 -14.82 -11.64 13.27
CA ARG A 143 -13.68 -12.57 13.45
C ARG A 143 -12.35 -11.90 13.10
N LEU A 144 -12.30 -11.16 12.00
CA LEU A 144 -11.09 -10.42 11.59
C LEU A 144 -10.68 -9.40 12.67
N LEU A 145 -11.64 -8.62 13.17
CA LEU A 145 -11.42 -7.62 14.22
C LEU A 145 -10.91 -8.27 15.50
N GLN A 146 -11.51 -9.39 15.91
CA GLN A 146 -11.06 -10.16 17.07
C GLN A 146 -9.64 -10.69 16.89
N SER A 147 -9.29 -11.18 15.69
CA SER A 147 -7.95 -11.68 15.41
C SER A 147 -6.91 -10.56 15.47
N ILE A 148 -7.18 -9.41 14.84
CA ILE A 148 -6.32 -8.22 14.89
C ILE A 148 -6.13 -7.76 16.33
N GLN A 149 -7.23 -7.60 17.08
CA GLN A 149 -7.21 -7.17 18.47
C GLN A 149 -6.40 -8.13 19.35
N ARG A 150 -6.57 -9.44 19.14
CA ARG A 150 -5.81 -10.48 19.84
C ARG A 150 -4.31 -10.33 19.58
N ILE A 151 -3.88 -10.18 18.32
CA ILE A 151 -2.47 -10.00 17.97
C ILE A 151 -1.90 -8.71 18.59
N ILE A 152 -2.63 -7.60 18.50
CA ILE A 152 -2.21 -6.32 19.09
C ILE A 152 -1.91 -6.47 20.58
N TYR A 153 -2.76 -7.16 21.34
CA TYR A 153 -2.54 -7.35 22.78
C TYR A 153 -1.53 -8.43 23.12
N GLN A 154 -1.53 -9.56 22.41
CA GLN A 154 -0.62 -10.68 22.69
C GLN A 154 0.84 -10.30 22.43
N GLU A 155 1.09 -9.56 21.35
CA GLU A 155 2.43 -9.12 20.95
C GLU A 155 2.83 -7.77 21.57
N GLY A 156 1.91 -7.11 22.27
CA GLY A 156 2.18 -5.86 22.98
C GLY A 156 2.24 -4.62 22.08
N PHE A 157 1.61 -4.62 20.91
CA PHE A 157 1.50 -3.42 20.07
C PHE A 157 0.58 -2.35 20.66
N ASP A 158 -0.22 -2.66 21.68
CA ASP A 158 -1.04 -1.68 22.37
C ASP A 158 -0.19 -0.60 23.05
N GLY A 159 -0.51 0.66 22.81
CA GLY A 159 0.23 1.81 23.31
C GLY A 159 0.00 2.10 24.80
N SER A 160 -0.95 1.39 25.44
CA SER A 160 -1.25 1.55 26.87
C SER A 160 -0.31 0.74 27.78
N ASP A 161 0.30 -0.35 27.27
CA ASP A 161 1.29 -1.17 27.98
C ASP A 161 2.63 -1.12 27.21
N PRO A 162 3.74 -0.69 27.83
CA PRO A 162 5.03 -0.67 27.14
C PRO A 162 5.44 -2.05 26.62
N GLN A 163 5.91 -2.10 25.36
CA GLN A 163 6.33 -3.35 24.71
C GLN A 163 7.33 -4.14 25.55
N LYS A 164 7.04 -5.42 25.80
CA LYS A 164 7.73 -6.28 26.78
C LYS A 164 9.15 -6.72 26.39
N LYS A 165 9.62 -6.43 25.16
CA LYS A 165 10.93 -6.87 24.65
C LYS A 165 11.70 -5.78 23.91
N GLN A 166 11.23 -5.39 22.72
CA GLN A 166 11.87 -4.43 21.82
C GLN A 166 10.78 -3.68 21.05
N LYS A 167 11.00 -2.38 20.78
CA LYS A 167 10.05 -1.57 20.03
C LYS A 167 9.91 -2.05 18.58
N ASN A 168 8.76 -2.58 18.20
CA ASN A 168 8.40 -2.95 16.83
C ASN A 168 7.03 -2.37 16.42
N ILE A 169 6.78 -2.31 15.11
CA ILE A 169 5.55 -1.82 14.49
C ILE A 169 4.86 -3.00 13.81
N LEU A 170 3.52 -3.07 13.94
CA LEU A 170 2.69 -4.02 13.22
C LEU A 170 2.17 -3.41 11.92
N ARG A 171 2.46 -4.04 10.78
CA ARG A 171 1.89 -3.67 9.48
C ARG A 171 0.75 -4.62 9.11
N ILE A 172 -0.45 -4.09 9.08
CA ILE A 172 -1.69 -4.81 8.82
C ILE A 172 -2.10 -4.59 7.36
N GLY A 173 -2.04 -5.63 6.54
CA GLY A 173 -2.59 -5.63 5.19
C GLY A 173 -3.90 -6.41 5.13
N ILE A 174 -5.00 -5.78 4.70
CA ILE A 174 -6.28 -6.44 4.44
C ILE A 174 -6.66 -6.31 2.96
N GLN A 175 -6.83 -7.45 2.29
CA GLN A 175 -7.08 -7.50 0.85
C GLN A 175 -8.57 -7.53 0.50
N SER A 176 -8.98 -6.74 -0.50
CA SER A 176 -10.32 -6.73 -1.13
C SER A 176 -11.47 -6.71 -0.14
N LEU A 177 -11.35 -5.91 0.92
CA LEU A 177 -12.37 -5.70 1.94
C LEU A 177 -13.65 -5.16 1.28
N GLY A 178 -14.83 -5.56 1.76
CA GLY A 178 -16.10 -5.16 1.15
C GLY A 178 -16.50 -5.97 -0.08
N SER A 179 -15.62 -6.83 -0.62
CA SER A 179 -16.02 -7.80 -1.64
C SER A 179 -16.99 -8.85 -1.09
N MET A 180 -17.75 -9.50 -1.98
CA MET A 180 -18.66 -10.59 -1.61
C MET A 180 -17.98 -11.73 -0.83
N LEU A 181 -16.67 -11.92 -1.03
CA LEU A 181 -15.90 -12.95 -0.34
C LEU A 181 -15.86 -12.72 1.18
N TRP A 182 -15.98 -11.46 1.63
CA TRP A 182 -16.07 -11.11 3.04
C TRP A 182 -17.47 -11.33 3.63
N GLY A 183 -18.42 -11.90 2.89
CA GLY A 183 -19.78 -12.11 3.35
C GLY A 183 -20.56 -10.81 3.51
N ASP A 184 -20.27 -9.84 2.64
CA ASP A 184 -20.95 -8.55 2.55
C ASP A 184 -21.66 -8.47 1.19
N ASP A 185 -22.83 -7.83 1.14
CA ASP A 185 -23.67 -7.75 -0.07
C ASP A 185 -23.66 -6.35 -0.70
N ILE A 186 -22.81 -5.44 -0.19
CA ILE A 186 -22.65 -4.07 -0.69
C ILE A 186 -22.24 -3.95 -2.17
N CYS A 187 -21.63 -5.00 -2.74
CA CYS A 187 -21.28 -5.06 -4.17
C CYS A 187 -22.41 -5.58 -5.06
N SER A 188 -23.43 -6.19 -4.47
CA SER A 188 -24.44 -6.98 -5.20
C SER A 188 -25.86 -6.43 -5.05
N SER A 189 -26.10 -5.57 -4.07
CA SER A 189 -27.41 -5.01 -3.75
C SER A 189 -27.31 -3.51 -3.48
N ASP A 190 -28.28 -2.74 -3.99
CA ASP A 190 -28.43 -1.32 -3.67
C ASP A 190 -28.85 -1.09 -2.20
N THR A 191 -29.53 -2.07 -1.62
CA THR A 191 -29.96 -2.10 -0.22
C THR A 191 -29.39 -3.32 0.48
N PRO A 192 -28.13 -3.24 0.95
CA PRO A 192 -27.47 -4.34 1.65
C PRO A 192 -28.14 -4.64 3.00
N GLU A 193 -28.17 -5.91 3.41
CA GLU A 193 -28.79 -6.35 4.67
C GLU A 193 -28.17 -5.66 5.90
N ASP A 194 -26.85 -5.48 5.90
CA ASP A 194 -26.14 -4.70 6.92
C ASP A 194 -25.29 -3.60 6.29
N ILE A 195 -25.97 -2.57 5.80
CA ILE A 195 -25.39 -1.35 5.20
C ILE A 195 -24.29 -0.67 6.03
N HIS A 196 -24.20 -0.98 7.32
CA HIS A 196 -23.25 -0.39 8.23
C HIS A 196 -22.10 -1.33 8.62
N SER A 197 -22.14 -2.61 8.24
CA SER A 197 -21.15 -3.62 8.63
C SER A 197 -19.71 -3.17 8.37
N LEU A 198 -19.39 -2.83 7.12
CA LEU A 198 -18.07 -2.36 6.72
C LEU A 198 -17.66 -1.08 7.49
N THR A 199 -18.59 -0.12 7.61
CA THR A 199 -18.28 1.15 8.30
C THR A 199 -18.07 0.98 9.81
N LYS A 200 -18.83 0.09 10.46
CA LYS A 200 -18.63 -0.26 11.88
C LYS A 200 -17.29 -0.95 12.07
N PHE A 201 -16.95 -1.91 11.19
CA PHE A 201 -15.64 -2.56 11.19
C PHE A 201 -14.50 -1.53 11.10
N LEU A 202 -14.54 -0.64 10.10
CA LEU A 202 -13.52 0.39 9.92
C LEU A 202 -13.45 1.37 11.08
N TYR A 203 -14.59 1.74 11.66
CA TYR A 203 -14.64 2.61 12.84
C TYR A 203 -13.92 2.00 14.04
N VAL A 204 -14.19 0.72 14.34
CA VAL A 204 -13.53 0.02 15.45
C VAL A 204 -12.05 -0.23 15.12
N LEU A 205 -11.73 -0.66 13.90
CA LEU A 205 -10.36 -0.84 13.44
C LEU A 205 -9.55 0.45 13.60
N ARG A 206 -10.10 1.59 13.17
CA ARG A 206 -9.46 2.91 13.36
C ARG A 206 -9.18 3.21 14.83
N GLY A 207 -10.11 2.88 15.71
CA GLY A 207 -9.93 2.99 17.16
C GLY A 207 -8.77 2.15 17.68
N LEU A 208 -8.64 0.90 17.21
CA LEU A 208 -7.52 0.01 17.57
C LEU A 208 -6.18 0.53 17.04
N LEU A 209 -6.14 0.98 15.79
CA LEU A 209 -4.92 1.51 15.16
C LEU A 209 -4.42 2.76 15.88
N ARG A 210 -5.32 3.67 16.29
CA ARG A 210 -4.93 4.89 17.03
C ARG A 210 -4.36 4.61 18.42
N LYS A 211 -4.68 3.45 18.99
CA LYS A 211 -4.18 3.02 20.31
C LYS A 211 -3.00 2.07 20.21
N SER A 212 -2.55 1.69 19.02
CA SER A 212 -1.47 0.71 18.86
C SER A 212 -0.35 1.24 17.96
N LEU A 213 0.83 0.65 18.08
CA LEU A 213 1.96 0.86 17.18
C LEU A 213 1.74 0.06 15.88
N SER A 214 0.67 0.39 15.16
CA SER A 214 0.26 -0.31 13.95
C SER A 214 -0.03 0.63 12.79
N ALA A 215 0.43 0.25 11.60
CA ALA A 215 0.01 0.86 10.34
C ALA A 215 -0.88 -0.14 9.58
N CYS A 216 -1.91 0.34 8.89
CA CYS A 216 -2.81 -0.53 8.16
C CYS A 216 -3.08 -0.01 6.75
N ILE A 217 -2.97 -0.91 5.78
CA ILE A 217 -3.46 -0.72 4.41
C ILE A 217 -4.65 -1.66 4.16
N ILE A 218 -5.68 -1.11 3.54
CA ILE A 218 -6.83 -1.88 3.05
C ILE A 218 -7.01 -1.61 1.56
N THR A 219 -7.36 -2.65 0.82
CA THR A 219 -7.81 -2.55 -0.58
C THR A 219 -9.29 -2.88 -0.66
N VAL A 220 -10.04 -2.17 -1.50
CA VAL A 220 -11.48 -2.37 -1.68
C VAL A 220 -11.84 -2.23 -3.16
N PRO A 221 -12.64 -3.16 -3.73
CA PRO A 221 -13.14 -3.05 -5.09
C PRO A 221 -14.27 -2.03 -5.20
N THR A 222 -13.94 -0.73 -5.12
CA THR A 222 -14.92 0.37 -5.10
C THR A 222 -15.75 0.43 -6.37
N HIS A 223 -15.19 0.02 -7.51
CA HIS A 223 -15.88 -0.07 -8.79
C HIS A 223 -17.07 -1.06 -8.77
N LEU A 224 -17.17 -1.94 -7.77
CA LEU A 224 -18.32 -2.83 -7.55
C LEU A 224 -19.35 -2.27 -6.57
N ILE A 225 -19.01 -1.22 -5.80
CA ILE A 225 -19.88 -0.64 -4.77
C ILE A 225 -20.59 0.59 -5.36
N GLN A 226 -21.87 0.43 -5.72
CA GLN A 226 -22.65 1.51 -6.34
C GLN A 226 -23.11 2.57 -5.32
N ASN A 227 -23.26 2.18 -4.05
CA ASN A 227 -23.79 3.04 -3.01
C ASN A 227 -22.77 4.09 -2.57
N LYS A 228 -22.89 5.31 -3.13
CA LYS A 228 -22.02 6.45 -2.83
C LYS A 228 -21.96 6.80 -1.34
N ALA A 229 -23.07 6.65 -0.61
CA ALA A 229 -23.11 6.99 0.81
C ALA A 229 -22.24 6.04 1.64
N ILE A 230 -22.11 4.76 1.25
CA ILE A 230 -21.17 3.82 1.88
C ILE A 230 -19.74 4.29 1.60
N MET A 231 -19.43 4.60 0.34
CA MET A 231 -18.09 5.04 -0.07
C MET A 231 -17.64 6.31 0.66
N GLU A 232 -18.50 7.32 0.76
CA GLU A 232 -18.21 8.55 1.53
C GLU A 232 -17.91 8.25 3.00
N ARG A 233 -18.65 7.33 3.63
CA ARG A 233 -18.38 6.90 5.02
C ARG A 233 -17.04 6.18 5.14
N VAL A 234 -16.71 5.29 4.20
CA VAL A 234 -15.42 4.57 4.18
C VAL A 234 -14.25 5.55 4.03
N THR A 235 -14.38 6.52 3.11
CA THR A 235 -13.39 7.58 2.90
C THR A 235 -13.17 8.39 4.18
N ASN A 236 -14.25 8.86 4.83
CA ASN A 236 -14.18 9.64 6.08
C ASN A 236 -13.58 8.86 7.27
N LEU A 237 -13.71 7.53 7.28
CA LEU A 237 -13.13 6.66 8.30
C LEU A 237 -11.65 6.37 8.06
N SER A 238 -11.12 6.69 6.89
CA SER A 238 -9.72 6.49 6.53
C SER A 238 -8.90 7.74 6.83
N ASP A 239 -7.57 7.59 6.97
CA ASP A 239 -6.67 8.73 7.15
C ASP A 239 -6.12 9.20 5.80
N THR A 240 -5.82 8.25 4.91
CA THR A 240 -5.36 8.48 3.54
C THR A 240 -6.23 7.66 2.59
N VAL A 241 -6.60 8.26 1.46
CA VAL A 241 -7.42 7.61 0.43
C VAL A 241 -6.78 7.83 -0.92
N VAL A 242 -6.47 6.72 -1.59
CA VAL A 242 -5.86 6.69 -2.92
C VAL A 242 -6.68 5.78 -3.81
N GLY A 243 -7.10 6.27 -4.97
CA GLY A 243 -7.75 5.48 -6.00
C GLY A 243 -6.80 5.11 -7.13
N LEU A 244 -6.90 3.89 -7.64
CA LEU A 244 -6.11 3.43 -8.78
C LEU A 244 -7.01 3.21 -9.99
N GLU A 245 -6.65 3.84 -11.10
CA GLU A 245 -7.31 3.64 -12.39
C GLU A 245 -6.32 2.96 -13.35
N SER A 246 -6.61 1.73 -13.76
CA SER A 246 -5.84 1.04 -14.79
C SER A 246 -6.34 1.44 -16.17
N PHE A 247 -5.41 1.73 -17.10
CA PHE A 247 -5.78 1.95 -18.50
C PHE A 247 -6.10 0.67 -19.26
N ILE A 248 -5.76 -0.51 -18.72
CA ILE A 248 -6.00 -1.80 -19.37
C ILE A 248 -7.50 -1.94 -19.70
N GLY A 249 -7.83 -2.17 -20.97
CA GLY A 249 -9.20 -2.34 -21.42
C GLY A 249 -10.04 -1.06 -21.38
N SER A 250 -9.38 0.11 -21.39
CA SER A 250 -10.02 1.43 -21.49
C SER A 250 -9.63 2.12 -22.81
N GLU A 251 -10.40 3.14 -23.20
CA GLU A 251 -10.07 3.95 -24.38
C GLU A 251 -8.70 4.66 -24.23
N ARG A 252 -8.28 4.92 -22.99
CA ARG A 252 -7.01 5.59 -22.67
C ARG A 252 -5.79 4.73 -23.03
N GLU A 253 -5.92 3.41 -23.08
CA GLU A 253 -4.85 2.50 -23.52
C GLU A 253 -4.38 2.81 -24.95
N THR A 254 -5.33 3.17 -25.83
CA THR A 254 -5.04 3.44 -27.25
C THR A 254 -4.68 4.91 -27.53
N ASN A 255 -4.80 5.78 -26.53
CA ASN A 255 -4.57 7.20 -26.71
C ASN A 255 -3.06 7.51 -26.76
N PRO A 256 -2.55 8.14 -27.83
CA PRO A 256 -1.13 8.49 -27.96
C PRO A 256 -0.57 9.32 -26.80
N LEU A 257 -1.41 10.12 -26.13
CA LEU A 257 -1.00 10.95 -24.98
C LEU A 257 -0.63 10.11 -23.75
N TYR A 258 -1.18 8.91 -23.62
CA TYR A 258 -0.95 8.03 -22.47
C TYR A 258 -0.03 6.85 -22.79
N LYS A 259 0.64 6.86 -23.93
CA LYS A 259 1.45 5.74 -24.44
C LYS A 259 2.50 5.23 -23.45
N ASP A 260 3.05 6.11 -22.61
CA ASP A 260 4.09 5.77 -21.65
C ASP A 260 3.57 5.40 -20.25
N TYR A 261 2.25 5.47 -20.03
CA TYR A 261 1.59 5.27 -18.74
C TYR A 261 0.65 4.08 -18.76
N HIS A 262 0.51 3.45 -17.60
CA HIS A 262 -0.37 2.28 -17.43
C HIS A 262 -1.64 2.59 -16.65
N GLY A 263 -1.73 3.78 -16.06
CA GLY A 263 -2.89 4.21 -15.32
C GLY A 263 -2.67 5.51 -14.55
N LEU A 264 -3.66 5.87 -13.73
CA LEU A 264 -3.66 7.03 -12.86
C LEU A 264 -3.76 6.64 -11.38
N VAL A 265 -3.14 7.45 -10.54
CA VAL A 265 -3.27 7.43 -9.08
C VAL A 265 -4.02 8.70 -8.68
N HIS A 266 -5.21 8.52 -8.10
CA HIS A 266 -6.04 9.61 -7.61
C HIS A 266 -5.85 9.77 -6.10
N VAL A 267 -5.30 10.89 -5.66
CA VAL A 267 -5.15 11.18 -4.23
C VAL A 267 -6.39 11.92 -3.73
N HIS A 268 -7.35 11.16 -3.19
CA HIS A 268 -8.61 11.73 -2.69
C HIS A 268 -8.45 12.36 -1.31
N GLN A 269 -7.64 11.76 -0.43
CA GLN A 269 -7.44 12.24 0.93
C GLN A 269 -6.01 12.01 1.42
N ILE A 270 -5.41 13.05 2.01
CA ILE A 270 -4.06 13.03 2.61
C ILE A 270 -4.22 13.13 4.14
N PRO A 271 -3.38 12.45 4.95
CA PRO A 271 -3.55 12.44 6.39
C PRO A 271 -3.23 13.81 6.98
N ARG A 272 -4.12 14.32 7.82
CA ARG A 272 -3.95 15.59 8.55
C ARG A 272 -3.36 15.34 9.93
N LEU A 273 -2.14 14.81 9.99
CA LEU A 273 -1.48 14.52 11.26
C LEU A 273 -1.16 15.85 11.97
N ASN A 274 -1.76 16.06 13.15
CA ASN A 274 -1.50 17.21 14.03
C ASN A 274 -1.67 18.59 13.38
N SER A 275 -2.44 18.70 12.28
CA SER A 275 -2.73 19.97 11.63
C SER A 275 -4.19 20.06 11.23
N LEU A 276 -4.77 21.25 11.36
CA LEU A 276 -6.12 21.54 10.88
C LEU A 276 -6.17 21.70 9.35
N ILE A 277 -5.04 22.12 8.76
CA ILE A 277 -4.86 22.36 7.33
C ILE A 277 -3.74 21.45 6.83
N CYS A 278 -3.99 20.73 5.75
CA CYS A 278 -2.95 20.01 5.01
C CYS A 278 -2.68 20.80 3.74
N ASP A 279 -1.40 21.00 3.43
CA ASP A 279 -1.00 21.51 2.13
C ASP A 279 -1.27 20.39 1.11
N VAL A 280 -2.35 20.57 0.35
CA VAL A 280 -2.78 19.60 -0.66
C VAL A 280 -2.38 20.18 -1.99
N SER A 281 -1.56 19.45 -2.75
CA SER A 281 -1.23 19.84 -4.13
C SER A 281 -2.51 20.08 -4.94
N ASP A 282 -2.48 21.11 -5.81
CA ASP A 282 -3.55 21.37 -6.77
C ASP A 282 -3.74 20.19 -7.74
N THR A 283 -2.67 19.42 -8.00
CA THR A 283 -2.70 18.20 -8.81
C THR A 283 -2.93 16.97 -7.94
N LYS A 284 -4.16 16.45 -7.97
CA LYS A 284 -4.55 15.22 -7.26
C LYS A 284 -4.44 13.95 -8.11
N ASP A 285 -4.29 14.11 -9.41
CA ASP A 285 -4.20 13.02 -10.37
C ASP A 285 -2.75 12.90 -10.81
N LEU A 286 -2.13 11.78 -10.44
CA LEU A 286 -0.77 11.42 -10.86
C LEU A 286 -0.86 10.29 -11.87
N ALA A 287 0.12 10.18 -12.75
CA ALA A 287 0.19 9.07 -13.69
C ALA A 287 1.21 8.05 -13.18
N PHE A 288 0.94 6.76 -13.40
CA PHE A 288 1.89 5.72 -13.06
C PHE A 288 2.29 4.89 -14.27
N ARG A 289 3.52 4.39 -14.24
CA ARG A 289 4.05 3.44 -15.22
C ARG A 289 4.84 2.36 -14.52
N LEU A 290 4.77 1.17 -15.08
CA LEU A 290 5.50 -0.03 -14.63
C LEU A 290 6.40 -0.48 -15.78
N LYS A 291 7.56 0.16 -15.95
CA LYS A 291 8.48 -0.20 -17.04
C LYS A 291 9.54 -1.16 -16.51
N ARG A 292 9.70 -2.29 -17.22
CA ARG A 292 10.61 -3.40 -16.89
C ARG A 292 10.34 -3.97 -15.49
N LYS A 293 10.88 -3.33 -14.47
CA LYS A 293 10.99 -3.81 -13.10
C LYS A 293 10.56 -2.78 -12.06
N LEU A 294 10.45 -1.51 -12.47
CA LEU A 294 10.25 -0.38 -11.56
C LEU A 294 8.85 0.20 -11.76
N PHE A 295 8.16 0.41 -10.65
CA PHE A 295 6.91 1.14 -10.60
C PHE A 295 7.19 2.59 -10.23
N THR A 296 6.82 3.54 -11.09
CA THR A 296 7.03 4.97 -10.88
C THR A 296 5.70 5.73 -10.96
N ILE A 297 5.56 6.74 -10.11
CA ILE A 297 4.42 7.67 -10.08
C ILE A 297 4.99 9.06 -10.36
N GLU A 298 4.42 9.76 -11.33
CA GLU A 298 4.84 11.08 -11.82
C GLU A 298 3.64 12.05 -11.84
#